data_AF-A0A149TQ15-F1
#
_entry.id   AF-A0A149TQ15-F1
#
_cell.length_a   1.000
_cell.length_b   1.000
_cell.length_c   1.000
_cell.angle_alpha   90.00
_cell.angle_beta   90.00
_cell.angle_gamma   90.00
#
_symmetry.space_group_name_H-M   'P 1'
#
loop_
_entity.id
_entity.type
_entity.pdbx_description
1 polymer ?
#
loop_
_entity_poly.entity_id
_entity_poly.type
_entity_poly.pdbx_seq_one_letter_code
_entity_poly.pdbx_strand_id
1 'polypeptide(L)'
;MLRKAIVAEYLHRNYVFNPFVREFYRNYVKFDGEPFRKICLSRRTWEINKTHQRIFEQQEWFEEEARHRGFEVIAPEKLSIPEQIKLMCETKIQIGEHGSAQHASIYAAGGTTVGTINPLGDVQINLGRLSGDRNVIVYESESRKDDRNNTFFKCHTNDLNSFFNVL
;
A
#
# COMPACT_ATOMS: atom_id res chain seq x y z
N MET A 1 14.86 -2.41 -23.32
CA MET A 1 14.45 -3.39 -22.27
C MET A 1 13.73 -2.59 -21.19
N LEU A 2 12.40 -2.52 -21.21
CA LEU A 2 11.60 -1.74 -20.24
C LEU A 2 11.72 -2.38 -18.85
N ARG A 3 12.32 -1.66 -17.89
CA ARG A 3 12.51 -2.12 -16.49
C ARG A 3 11.34 -1.61 -15.65
N LYS A 4 10.56 -2.54 -15.12
CA LYS A 4 9.15 -2.40 -14.74
C LYS A 4 8.96 -1.73 -13.38
N ALA A 5 8.73 -0.42 -13.37
CA ALA A 5 7.73 0.16 -12.48
C ALA A 5 6.53 0.49 -13.38
N ILE A 6 5.37 -0.11 -13.11
CA ILE A 6 4.16 0.23 -13.85
C ILE A 6 3.49 1.36 -13.09
N VAL A 7 3.57 2.57 -13.63
CA VAL A 7 2.57 3.59 -13.34
C VAL A 7 1.33 3.13 -14.09
N ALA A 8 0.29 2.73 -13.36
CA ALA A 8 -0.93 2.22 -13.97
C ALA A 8 -1.69 3.38 -14.65
N GLU A 9 -1.26 3.76 -15.85
CA GLU A 9 -2.04 4.62 -16.76
C GLU A 9 -2.99 3.75 -17.61
N TYR A 10 -4.17 4.30 -17.86
CA TYR A 10 -5.46 3.60 -17.97
C TYR A 10 -5.68 2.66 -19.17
N LEU A 11 -6.48 1.59 -18.98
CA LEU A 11 -7.03 0.74 -20.07
C LEU A 11 -8.57 0.53 -20.07
N HIS A 12 -9.33 0.70 -18.97
CA HIS A 12 -10.83 0.77 -19.02
C HIS A 12 -11.49 1.30 -17.72
N ARG A 13 -12.72 1.86 -17.82
CA ARG A 13 -13.45 2.63 -16.77
C ARG A 13 -14.63 1.91 -16.05
N ASN A 14 -14.71 0.59 -16.07
CA ASN A 14 -15.95 -0.12 -15.66
C ASN A 14 -16.14 -0.34 -14.14
N TYR A 15 -15.24 0.12 -13.27
CA TYR A 15 -15.46 0.10 -11.82
C TYR A 15 -16.18 1.37 -11.38
N VAL A 16 -17.46 1.23 -11.01
CA VAL A 16 -18.28 2.33 -10.49
C VAL A 16 -18.41 2.16 -8.98
N PHE A 17 -17.90 3.11 -8.21
CA PHE A 17 -18.18 3.19 -6.79
C PHE A 17 -19.49 3.94 -6.59
N ASN A 18 -20.37 3.41 -5.74
CA ASN A 18 -21.64 4.05 -5.48
C ASN A 18 -21.39 5.49 -4.96
N PRO A 19 -21.93 6.53 -5.64
CA PRO A 19 -21.69 7.92 -5.26
C PRO A 19 -22.03 8.23 -3.81
N PHE A 20 -23.09 7.63 -3.25
CA PHE A 20 -23.48 7.80 -1.84
C PHE A 20 -22.43 7.25 -0.89
N VAL A 21 -21.84 6.10 -1.21
CA VAL A 21 -20.79 5.49 -0.39
C VAL A 21 -19.51 6.35 -0.46
N ARG A 22 -19.19 6.88 -1.64
CA ARG A 22 -18.05 7.81 -1.81
C ARG A 22 -18.24 9.08 -0.99
N GLU A 23 -19.44 9.66 -1.06
CA GLU A 23 -19.79 10.86 -0.33
C GLU A 23 -19.79 10.63 1.18
N PHE A 24 -20.30 9.48 1.63
CA PHE A 24 -20.23 9.06 3.02
C PHE A 24 -18.78 9.04 3.54
N TYR A 25 -17.87 8.33 2.87
CA TYR A 25 -16.47 8.25 3.30
C TYR A 25 -15.76 9.61 3.27
N ARG A 26 -15.99 10.43 2.23
CA ARG A 26 -15.38 11.76 2.12
C ARG A 26 -15.88 12.75 3.18
N ASN A 27 -17.14 12.64 3.57
CA ASN A 27 -17.73 13.51 4.61
C ASN A 27 -17.58 12.94 6.01
N TYR A 28 -17.11 11.70 6.16
CA TYR A 28 -16.94 11.05 7.46
C TYR A 28 -15.91 11.77 8.33
N VAL A 29 -14.83 12.28 7.71
CA VAL A 29 -13.81 13.10 8.37
C VAL A 29 -13.48 14.31 7.53
N LYS A 30 -13.65 15.50 8.12
CA LYS A 30 -13.11 16.74 7.56
C LYS A 30 -11.69 16.92 8.07
N PHE A 31 -10.74 16.91 7.15
CA PHE A 31 -9.36 17.27 7.43
C PHE A 31 -9.08 18.58 6.72
N ASP A 32 -8.89 19.65 7.49
CA ASP A 32 -8.74 21.02 6.97
C ASP A 32 -7.27 21.38 6.66
N GLY A 33 -6.37 20.38 6.62
CA GLY A 33 -4.94 20.56 6.36
C GLY A 33 -4.46 19.85 5.09
N GLU A 34 -3.20 20.07 4.74
CA GLU A 34 -2.51 19.33 3.67
C GLU A 34 -1.91 18.03 4.23
N PRO A 35 -2.13 16.86 3.59
CA PRO A 35 -1.45 15.63 3.98
C PRO A 35 0.07 15.78 3.91
N PHE A 36 0.77 15.33 4.94
CA PHE A 36 2.21 15.55 5.10
C PHE A 36 3.01 14.28 5.44
N ARG A 37 2.36 13.25 5.96
CA ARG A 37 3.04 12.04 6.44
C ARG A 37 3.42 11.12 5.29
N LYS A 38 4.58 10.49 5.44
CA LYS A 38 5.02 9.36 4.62
C LYS A 38 5.00 8.13 5.52
N ILE A 39 4.24 7.11 5.17
CA ILE A 39 4.06 5.94 6.04
C ILE A 39 4.39 4.65 5.30
N CYS A 40 5.02 3.72 6.00
CA CYS A 40 5.25 2.35 5.56
C CYS A 40 4.41 1.42 6.43
N LEU A 41 3.39 0.80 5.86
CA LEU A 41 2.54 -0.16 6.54
C LEU A 41 3.29 -1.48 6.69
N SER A 42 3.72 -1.77 7.91
CA SER A 42 4.39 -3.02 8.27
C SER A 42 3.37 -4.17 8.38
N ARG A 43 3.83 -5.37 8.04
CA ARG A 43 3.11 -6.63 8.25
C ARG A 43 3.94 -7.63 9.06
N ARG A 44 4.96 -7.15 9.78
CA ARG A 44 5.90 -7.97 10.54
C ARG A 44 5.28 -8.80 11.66
N THR A 45 4.02 -8.56 12.00
CA THR A 45 3.25 -9.37 12.93
C THR A 45 2.91 -10.71 12.27
N TRP A 46 3.95 -11.52 12.04
CA TRP A 46 3.89 -12.86 11.51
C TRP A 46 3.47 -13.80 12.64
N GLU A 47 2.46 -14.64 12.36
CA GLU A 47 2.00 -15.64 13.31
C GLU A 47 2.72 -16.96 13.03
N ILE A 48 3.53 -17.45 13.97
CA ILE A 48 4.39 -18.65 13.82
C ILE A 48 3.63 -19.91 13.35
N ASN A 49 2.32 -19.97 13.59
CA ASN A 49 1.48 -21.15 13.31
C ASN A 49 0.43 -20.93 12.21
N LYS A 50 0.42 -19.79 11.55
CA LYS A 50 -0.59 -19.49 10.53
C LYS A 50 -0.18 -20.10 9.19
N THR A 51 -1.13 -20.72 8.50
CA THR A 51 -0.97 -21.26 7.15
C THR A 51 -1.39 -20.22 6.11
N HIS A 52 -0.99 -20.42 4.85
CA HIS A 52 -1.34 -19.52 3.74
C HIS A 52 -0.84 -18.08 3.91
N GLN A 53 0.25 -17.89 4.64
CA GLN A 53 0.85 -16.57 4.82
C GLN A 53 1.60 -16.14 3.56
N ARG A 54 1.71 -14.83 3.36
CA ARG A 54 2.58 -14.23 2.35
C ARG A 54 3.72 -13.55 3.07
N ILE A 55 4.94 -13.97 2.77
CA ILE A 55 6.14 -13.57 3.49
C ILE A 55 7.04 -12.85 2.49
N PHE A 56 7.14 -11.54 2.65
CA PHE A 56 8.11 -10.73 1.92
C PHE A 56 9.48 -10.87 2.56
N GLU A 57 10.38 -11.61 1.92
CA GLU A 57 11.67 -11.95 2.52
C GLU A 57 12.59 -10.74 2.70
N GLN A 58 12.34 -9.66 1.97
CA GLN A 58 13.10 -8.40 2.07
C GLN A 58 12.37 -7.34 2.93
N GLN A 59 11.37 -7.74 3.73
CA GLN A 59 10.60 -6.80 4.55
C GLN A 59 11.47 -5.94 5.47
N GLU A 60 12.47 -6.54 6.12
CA GLU A 60 13.38 -5.80 7.00
C GLU A 60 14.17 -4.73 6.25
N TRP A 61 14.81 -5.11 5.15
CA TRP A 61 15.54 -4.19 4.30
C TRP A 61 14.62 -3.08 3.76
N PHE A 62 13.41 -3.44 3.33
CA PHE A 62 12.45 -2.49 2.78
C PHE A 62 11.99 -1.46 3.81
N GLU A 63 11.68 -1.90 5.03
CA GLU A 63 11.30 -0.99 6.12
C GLU A 63 12.45 -0.09 6.55
N GLU A 64 13.69 -0.58 6.53
CA GLU A 64 14.85 0.24 6.85
C GLU A 64 15.11 1.30 5.77
N GLU A 65 15.04 0.92 4.50
CA GLU A 65 15.13 1.86 3.38
C GLU A 65 14.00 2.90 3.42
N ALA A 66 12.79 2.49 3.82
CA ALA A 66 11.68 3.41 4.05
C ALA A 66 12.01 4.42 5.16
N ARG A 67 12.54 3.98 6.31
CA ARG A 67 12.98 4.89 7.40
C ARG A 67 14.04 5.87 6.92
N HIS A 68 15.05 5.40 6.20
CA HIS A 68 16.09 6.25 5.62
C HIS A 68 15.53 7.35 4.68
N ARG A 69 14.38 7.09 4.04
CA ARG A 69 13.69 8.03 3.15
C ARG A 69 12.61 8.87 3.86
N GLY A 70 12.59 8.84 5.19
CA GLY A 70 11.69 9.63 6.03
C GLY A 70 10.27 9.07 6.15
N PHE A 71 10.09 7.77 5.93
CA PHE A 71 8.81 7.11 6.20
C PHE A 71 8.73 6.66 7.66
N GLU A 72 7.55 6.83 8.25
CA GLU A 72 7.19 6.25 9.53
C GLU A 72 6.71 4.81 9.31
N VAL A 73 7.35 3.83 9.96
CA VAL A 73 6.92 2.42 9.87
C VAL A 73 5.81 2.17 10.88
N ILE A 74 4.61 1.88 10.40
CA ILE A 74 3.39 1.75 11.20
C ILE A 74 2.87 0.32 11.14
N ALA A 75 2.51 -0.25 12.29
CA ALA A 75 1.79 -1.50 12.41
C ALA A 75 0.29 -1.19 12.60
N PRO A 76 -0.53 -1.20 11.54
CA PRO A 76 -1.91 -0.70 11.56
C PRO A 76 -2.83 -1.45 12.54
N GLU A 77 -2.57 -2.73 12.80
CA GLU A 77 -3.30 -3.55 13.77
C GLU A 77 -3.16 -3.10 15.23
N LYS A 78 -2.18 -2.24 15.52
CA LYS A 78 -2.00 -1.63 16.86
C LYS A 78 -2.81 -0.34 17.02
N LEU A 79 -3.43 0.14 15.96
CA LEU A 79 -4.23 1.37 15.94
C LEU A 79 -5.71 1.04 15.98
N SER A 80 -6.46 1.78 16.79
CA SER A 80 -7.91 1.80 16.72
C SER A 80 -8.38 2.35 15.38
N ILE A 81 -9.63 2.07 15.01
CA ILE A 81 -10.21 2.57 13.74
C ILE A 81 -10.14 4.10 13.63
N PRO A 82 -10.48 4.90 14.65
CA PRO A 82 -10.32 6.36 14.59
C PRO A 82 -8.88 6.80 14.35
N GLU A 83 -7.90 6.12 14.95
CA GLU A 83 -6.48 6.42 14.74
C GLU A 83 -6.02 6.07 13.33
N GLN A 84 -6.46 4.94 12.77
CA GLN A 84 -6.19 4.57 11.38
C GLN A 84 -6.78 5.59 10.40
N ILE A 85 -8.01 6.06 10.65
CA ILE A 85 -8.64 7.07 9.79
C ILE A 85 -7.85 8.39 9.86
N LYS A 86 -7.52 8.86 11.07
CA LYS A 86 -6.72 10.07 11.26
C LYS A 86 -5.36 9.96 10.57
N LEU A 87 -4.67 8.84 10.74
CA LEU A 87 -3.40 8.54 10.07
C LEU A 87 -3.53 8.72 8.55
N MET A 88 -4.58 8.15 7.95
CA MET A 88 -4.80 8.23 6.51
C MET A 88 -5.13 9.64 6.03
N CYS A 89 -5.90 10.42 6.79
CA CYS A 89 -6.15 11.82 6.47
C CYS A 89 -4.85 12.65 6.43
N GLU A 90 -3.90 12.36 7.31
CA GLU A 90 -2.59 13.01 7.37
C GLU A 90 -1.58 12.47 6.35
N THR A 91 -1.90 11.38 5.64
CA THR A 91 -0.95 10.62 4.81
C THR A 91 -0.87 11.11 3.37
N LYS A 92 0.31 11.60 2.99
CA LYS A 92 0.64 12.01 1.62
C LYS A 92 1.16 10.85 0.76
N ILE A 93 1.94 9.95 1.38
CA ILE A 93 2.49 8.77 0.70
C ILE A 93 2.36 7.58 1.63
N GLN A 94 1.74 6.51 1.15
CA GLN A 94 1.65 5.23 1.84
C GLN A 94 2.37 4.17 1.01
N ILE A 95 3.24 3.38 1.63
CA ILE A 95 3.85 2.21 1.02
C ILE A 95 3.67 0.96 1.86
N GLY A 96 3.80 -0.20 1.23
CA GLY A 96 3.83 -1.49 1.93
C GLY A 96 3.43 -2.66 1.04
N GLU A 97 3.45 -3.84 1.62
CA GLU A 97 2.96 -5.05 0.98
C GLU A 97 1.44 -5.00 0.75
N HIS A 98 0.98 -5.60 -0.34
CA HIS A 98 -0.44 -5.70 -0.64
C HIS A 98 -1.23 -6.37 0.49
N GLY A 99 -2.17 -5.64 1.07
CA GLY A 99 -3.04 -6.12 2.15
C GLY A 99 -4.16 -5.14 2.46
N SER A 100 -5.08 -5.57 3.33
CA SER A 100 -6.30 -4.83 3.69
C SER A 100 -6.02 -3.42 4.23
N ALA A 101 -4.93 -3.25 4.98
CA ALA A 101 -4.56 -1.95 5.52
C ALA A 101 -4.29 -0.91 4.43
N GLN A 102 -3.87 -1.31 3.22
CA GLN A 102 -3.63 -0.35 2.15
C GLN A 102 -4.92 0.33 1.66
N HIS A 103 -6.05 -0.37 1.77
CA HIS A 103 -7.37 0.13 1.34
C HIS A 103 -7.87 1.29 2.20
N ALA A 104 -7.27 1.51 3.37
CA ALA A 104 -7.55 2.65 4.21
C ALA A 104 -7.21 3.99 3.52
N SER A 105 -6.50 3.98 2.38
CA SER A 105 -6.29 5.17 1.53
C SER A 105 -7.61 5.83 1.08
N ILE A 106 -8.75 5.15 1.15
CA ILE A 106 -10.07 5.76 0.90
C ILE A 106 -10.39 6.94 1.84
N TYR A 107 -9.75 6.99 3.02
CA TYR A 107 -9.88 8.08 3.98
C TYR A 107 -8.89 9.24 3.74
N ALA A 108 -8.02 9.14 2.74
CA ALA A 108 -7.05 10.19 2.43
C ALA A 108 -7.75 11.48 1.96
N ALA A 109 -7.35 12.60 2.57
CA ALA A 109 -7.89 13.91 2.25
C ALA A 109 -7.16 14.49 1.03
N GLY A 110 -7.57 14.12 -0.18
CA GLY A 110 -7.16 14.83 -1.40
C GLY A 110 -6.19 14.14 -2.36
N GLY A 111 -6.29 12.81 -2.53
CA GLY A 111 -5.42 12.06 -3.44
C GLY A 111 -4.04 11.82 -2.82
N THR A 112 -3.67 10.55 -2.67
CA THR A 112 -2.41 10.14 -2.04
C THR A 112 -1.53 9.38 -3.03
N THR A 113 -0.23 9.19 -2.73
CA THR A 113 0.59 8.22 -3.48
C THR A 113 0.59 6.89 -2.74
N VAL A 114 0.07 5.84 -3.38
CA VAL A 114 0.05 4.48 -2.83
C VAL A 114 1.05 3.60 -3.54
N GLY A 115 2.10 3.22 -2.83
CA GLY A 115 3.10 2.25 -3.25
C GLY A 115 2.75 0.83 -2.78
N THR A 116 2.55 -0.10 -3.71
CA THR A 116 2.19 -1.48 -3.39
C THR A 116 3.26 -2.46 -3.86
N ILE A 117 3.75 -3.28 -2.92
CA ILE A 117 4.62 -4.43 -3.21
C ILE A 117 3.74 -5.66 -3.44
N ASN A 118 3.93 -6.30 -4.60
CA ASN A 118 3.28 -7.54 -5.02
C ASN A 118 1.74 -7.51 -4.83
N PRO A 119 0.98 -6.77 -5.67
CA PRO A 119 -0.48 -6.75 -5.61
C PRO A 119 -1.11 -8.08 -6.02
N LEU A 120 -2.13 -8.54 -5.27
CA LEU A 120 -2.89 -9.77 -5.58
C LEU A 120 -4.13 -9.54 -6.45
N GLY A 121 -4.42 -8.29 -6.77
CA GLY A 121 -5.62 -7.90 -7.48
C GLY A 121 -5.62 -6.41 -7.75
N ASP A 122 -6.72 -5.93 -8.29
CA ASP A 122 -6.87 -4.56 -8.76
C ASP A 122 -7.62 -3.66 -7.77
N VAL A 123 -8.05 -4.17 -6.61
CA VAL A 123 -8.83 -3.41 -5.60
C VAL A 123 -8.13 -2.10 -5.23
N GLN A 124 -6.85 -2.13 -4.85
CA GLN A 124 -6.12 -0.91 -4.46
C GLN A 124 -5.98 0.06 -5.63
N ILE A 125 -5.72 -0.46 -6.82
CA ILE A 125 -5.61 0.32 -8.05
C ILE A 125 -6.95 1.02 -8.34
N ASN A 126 -8.05 0.29 -8.19
CA ASN A 126 -9.41 0.80 -8.38
C ASN A 126 -9.80 1.81 -7.31
N LEU A 127 -9.42 1.62 -6.05
CA LEU A 127 -9.60 2.63 -5.01
C LEU A 127 -8.87 3.93 -5.36
N GLY A 128 -7.61 3.83 -5.80
CA GLY A 128 -6.87 5.00 -6.24
C GLY A 128 -7.52 5.70 -7.44
N ARG A 129 -8.09 4.95 -8.39
CA ARG A 129 -8.88 5.53 -9.50
C ARG A 129 -10.05 6.39 -9.01
N LEU A 130 -10.69 5.99 -7.91
CA LEU A 130 -11.88 6.66 -7.37
C LEU A 130 -11.52 7.86 -6.49
N SER A 131 -10.40 7.76 -5.79
CA SER A 131 -9.91 8.77 -4.84
C SER A 131 -8.98 9.82 -5.48
N GLY A 132 -8.49 9.57 -6.70
CA GLY A 132 -7.49 10.41 -7.35
C GLY A 132 -6.05 10.09 -6.89
N ASP A 133 -5.83 8.89 -6.36
CA ASP A 133 -4.52 8.47 -5.86
C ASP A 133 -3.61 8.04 -7.00
N ARG A 134 -2.32 8.35 -6.87
CA ARG A 134 -1.25 7.84 -7.73
C ARG A 134 -0.81 6.47 -7.23
N ASN A 135 -0.97 5.43 -8.04
CA ASN A 135 -0.50 4.08 -7.70
C ASN A 135 0.90 3.82 -8.27
N VAL A 136 1.80 3.35 -7.42
CA VAL A 136 3.16 2.90 -7.78
C VAL A 136 3.27 1.42 -7.40
N ILE A 137 3.65 0.56 -8.33
CA ILE A 137 3.60 -0.89 -8.13
C ILE A 137 4.92 -1.54 -8.51
N VAL A 138 5.35 -2.48 -7.69
CA VAL A 138 6.43 -3.42 -7.99
C VAL A 138 5.94 -4.85 -7.77
N TYR A 139 6.28 -5.74 -8.70
CA TYR A 139 5.94 -7.16 -8.64
C TYR A 139 7.13 -7.97 -8.14
N GLU A 140 6.84 -9.14 -7.59
CA GLU A 140 7.86 -10.11 -7.22
C GLU A 140 8.68 -10.55 -8.44
N SER A 141 9.96 -10.80 -8.22
CA SER A 141 10.86 -11.44 -9.16
C SER A 141 10.90 -12.96 -8.96
N GLU A 142 10.73 -13.39 -7.71
CA GLU A 142 10.81 -14.79 -7.31
C GLU A 142 9.73 -15.10 -6.27
N SER A 143 9.13 -16.28 -6.36
CA SER A 143 8.25 -16.80 -5.32
C SER A 143 8.41 -18.31 -5.15
N ARG A 144 8.17 -18.79 -3.92
CA ARG A 144 8.13 -20.22 -3.58
C ARG A 144 7.07 -20.48 -2.52
N LYS A 145 6.69 -21.75 -2.37
CA LYS A 145 5.81 -22.19 -1.28
C LYS A 145 6.52 -23.20 -0.37
N ASP A 146 6.18 -23.19 0.92
CA ASP A 146 6.55 -24.26 1.85
C ASP A 146 5.45 -25.33 1.94
N ASP A 147 5.70 -26.38 2.72
CA ASP A 147 4.76 -27.48 2.96
C ASP A 147 3.48 -27.05 3.69
N ARG A 148 3.47 -25.84 4.28
CA ARG A 148 2.31 -25.22 4.95
C ARG A 148 1.54 -24.26 4.03
N ASN A 149 1.82 -24.29 2.73
CA ASN A 149 1.26 -23.39 1.72
C ASN A 149 1.55 -21.89 1.96
N ASN A 150 2.54 -21.54 2.77
CA ASN A 150 3.00 -20.17 2.88
C ASN A 150 3.76 -19.79 1.61
N THR A 151 3.47 -18.61 1.07
CA THR A 151 4.13 -18.07 -0.12
C THR A 151 5.23 -17.10 0.32
N PHE A 152 6.48 -17.44 0.01
CA PHE A 152 7.63 -16.57 0.19
C PHE A 152 7.93 -15.88 -1.12
N PHE A 153 8.20 -14.58 -1.10
CA PHE A 153 8.52 -13.85 -2.31
C PHE A 153 9.61 -12.80 -2.11
N LYS A 154 10.30 -12.48 -3.20
CA LYS A 154 11.34 -11.46 -3.31
C LYS A 154 11.08 -10.56 -4.51
N CYS A 155 11.62 -9.37 -4.48
CA CYS A 155 11.73 -8.46 -5.61
C CYS A 155 13.21 -8.21 -5.90
N HIS A 156 13.57 -7.90 -7.14
CA HIS A 156 14.94 -7.44 -7.41
C HIS A 156 15.21 -6.13 -6.65
N THR A 157 16.37 -6.03 -5.99
CA THR A 157 16.76 -4.83 -5.24
C THR A 157 16.73 -3.57 -6.10
N ASN A 158 17.10 -3.68 -7.39
CA ASN A 158 17.03 -2.58 -8.34
C ASN A 158 15.59 -2.09 -8.60
N ASP A 159 14.62 -3.00 -8.61
CA ASP A 159 13.21 -2.65 -8.79
C ASP A 159 12.66 -1.99 -7.53
N LEU A 160 13.07 -2.45 -6.34
CA LEU A 160 12.71 -1.80 -5.06
C LEU A 160 13.32 -0.38 -4.96
N ASN A 161 14.59 -0.21 -5.36
CA ASN A 161 15.21 1.11 -5.43
C ASN A 161 14.48 2.03 -6.42
N SER A 162 14.12 1.51 -7.59
CA SER A 162 13.35 2.26 -8.60
C SER A 162 11.97 2.63 -8.07
N PHE A 163 11.30 1.72 -7.36
CA PHE A 163 10.04 1.96 -6.66
C PHE A 163 10.18 3.14 -5.70
N PHE A 164 11.20 3.14 -4.82
CA PHE A 164 11.39 4.25 -3.89
C PHE A 164 11.74 5.59 -4.56
N ASN A 165 12.40 5.56 -5.72
CA ASN A 165 12.80 6.79 -6.42
C ASN A 165 11.65 7.48 -7.14
N VAL A 166 10.53 6.78 -7.39
CA VAL A 166 9.37 7.36 -8.08
C VAL A 166 8.23 7.77 -7.14
N LEU A 167 8.34 7.49 -5.83
CA LEU A 167 7.41 7.92 -4.78
C LEU A 167 7.53 9.43 -4.52
#